data_AF-A0A2E0SY69-F1
#
_entry.id   AF-A0A2E0SY69-F1
#
_cell.length_a   1.000
_cell.length_b   1.000
_cell.length_c   1.000
_cell.angle_alpha   90.00
_cell.angle_beta   90.00
_cell.angle_gamma   90.00
#
_symmetry.space_group_name_H-M   'P 1'
#
loop_
_entity.id
_entity.type
_entity.pdbx_description
1 polymer ?
#
loop_
_entity_poly.entity_id
_entity_poly.type
_entity_poly.pdbx_seq_one_letter_code
_entity_poly.pdbx_strand_id
1 'polypeptide(L)' 'ADAGVQLVTDTCTYITPVMADIHGTAMTDSAKWAYYAPGNLGLDVAFGSVEDCVESAVRGEVVRDEGVWADA' A
#
# COMPACT_ATOMS: atom_id res chain seq x y z
N ALA A 1 -4.82 1.05 18.62
CA ALA A 1 -3.77 0.02 18.77
C ALA A 1 -4.32 -1.38 18.50
N ASP A 2 -5.62 -1.61 18.68
CA ASP A 2 -6.23 -2.96 18.69
C ASP A 2 -6.24 -3.69 17.34
N ALA A 3 -6.09 -2.97 16.21
CA ALA A 3 -6.05 -3.55 14.87
C ALA A 3 -4.64 -3.90 14.36
N GLY A 4 -3.59 -3.75 15.16
CA GLY A 4 -2.21 -4.07 14.76
C GLY A 4 -1.56 -3.08 13.78
N VAL A 5 -2.17 -1.91 13.54
CA VAL A 5 -1.64 -0.87 12.64
C VAL A 5 -0.58 -0.02 13.33
N GLN A 6 0.50 0.28 12.61
CA GLN A 6 1.50 1.29 13.00
C GLN A 6 1.23 2.62 12.30
N LEU A 7 0.90 3.66 13.07
CA LEU A 7 0.82 5.02 12.55
C LEU A 7 2.22 5.62 12.46
N VAL A 8 2.51 6.27 11.33
CA VAL A 8 3.79 6.91 11.05
C VAL A 8 3.58 8.42 10.89
N THR A 9 4.58 9.21 11.30
CA THR A 9 4.57 10.67 11.05
C THR A 9 4.85 10.97 9.59
N ASP A 10 4.48 12.17 9.14
CA ASP A 10 4.74 12.62 7.77
C ASP A 10 6.24 12.57 7.45
N THR A 11 6.63 11.57 6.67
CA THR A 11 8.01 11.33 6.25
C THR A 11 8.02 10.56 4.93
N CYS A 12 9.09 10.72 4.17
CA CYS A 12 9.25 10.00 2.92
C CYS A 12 9.55 8.51 3.17
N THR A 13 8.70 7.62 2.69
CA THR A 13 8.89 6.16 2.81
C THR A 13 9.99 5.59 1.90
N TYR A 14 10.52 6.36 0.94
CA TYR A 14 11.54 5.88 -0.02
C TYR A 14 12.97 6.06 0.43
N ILE A 15 13.27 7.26 0.94
CA ILE A 15 14.66 7.70 1.15
C ILE A 15 15.05 7.49 2.61
N THR A 16 14.09 7.64 3.52
CA THR A 16 14.26 7.36 4.94
C THR A 16 13.21 6.33 5.32
N PRO A 17 13.42 5.05 4.97
CA PRO A 17 12.40 4.03 5.13
C PRO A 17 12.02 3.92 6.62
N VAL A 18 10.86 4.49 6.94
CA VAL A 18 10.18 4.27 8.23
C VAL A 18 9.55 2.87 8.27
N MET A 19 9.41 2.30 7.08
CA MET A 19 9.01 0.93 6.81
C MET A 19 10.17 -0.01 7.20
N ALA A 20 9.87 -1.05 7.99
CA ALA A 20 10.83 -2.13 8.30
C ALA A 20 11.28 -2.85 7.01
N ASP A 21 12.13 -3.88 7.09
CA ASP A 21 12.46 -4.72 5.92
C ASP A 21 11.17 -5.31 5.32
N ILE A 22 10.65 -4.68 4.25
CA ILE A 22 9.45 -5.12 3.53
C ILE A 22 9.88 -5.79 2.25
N HIS A 23 9.27 -6.93 1.95
CA HIS A 23 9.51 -7.70 0.74
C HIS A 23 8.17 -8.15 0.17
N GLY A 24 8.12 -8.41 -1.14
CA GLY A 24 6.91 -8.88 -1.80
C GLY A 24 5.99 -7.75 -2.22
N THR A 25 4.68 -7.89 -1.95
CA THR A 25 3.65 -7.00 -2.47
C THR A 25 3.16 -6.01 -1.41
N ALA A 26 3.11 -4.73 -1.76
CA ALA A 26 2.47 -3.69 -0.98
C ALA A 26 1.26 -3.11 -1.72
N MET A 27 0.23 -2.72 -0.96
CA MET A 27 -0.94 -2.04 -1.51
C MET A 27 -0.96 -0.58 -1.08
N THR A 28 -1.38 0.33 -1.98
CA THR A 28 -1.48 1.76 -1.70
C THR A 28 -2.62 2.42 -2.49
N ASP A 29 -3.15 3.51 -1.93
CA ASP A 29 -4.08 4.46 -2.52
C ASP A 29 -3.37 5.70 -3.13
N SER A 30 -2.04 5.76 -3.04
CA SER A 30 -1.25 6.86 -3.60
C SER A 30 -0.65 6.47 -4.94
N ALA A 31 -1.12 7.09 -6.03
CA ALA A 31 -0.61 6.84 -7.38
C ALA A 31 0.89 7.18 -7.50
N LYS A 32 1.31 8.27 -6.84
CA LYS A 32 2.74 8.63 -6.74
C LYS A 32 3.51 7.54 -6.00
N TRP A 33 2.92 6.97 -4.95
CA TRP A 33 3.59 5.91 -4.23
C TRP A 33 3.76 4.66 -5.11
N ALA A 34 2.65 4.26 -5.73
CA ALA A 34 2.60 3.09 -6.59
C ALA A 34 3.62 3.14 -7.74
N TYR A 35 3.85 4.33 -8.29
CA TYR A 35 4.82 4.52 -9.38
C TYR A 35 6.29 4.36 -8.94
N TYR A 36 6.66 4.92 -7.79
CA TYR A 36 8.07 4.97 -7.38
C TYR A 36 8.52 3.75 -6.55
N ALA A 37 7.60 3.06 -5.86
CA ALA A 37 7.96 1.97 -4.95
C ALA A 37 8.68 0.78 -5.61
N PRO A 38 8.34 0.31 -6.83
CA PRO A 38 9.07 -0.78 -7.45
C PRO A 38 10.56 -0.45 -7.65
N GLY A 39 10.85 0.78 -8.11
CA GLY A 39 12.21 1.22 -8.38
C GLY A 39 13.02 1.60 -7.13
N ASN A 40 12.37 2.12 -6.09
CA ASN A 40 13.06 2.60 -4.88
C ASN A 40 13.10 1.59 -3.74
N LEU A 41 12.10 0.70 -3.64
CA LEU A 41 11.92 -0.25 -2.54
C LEU A 41 11.97 -1.72 -2.98
N GLY A 42 11.91 -2.00 -4.29
CA GLY A 42 11.91 -3.37 -4.81
C GLY A 42 10.63 -4.15 -4.49
N LEU A 43 9.52 -3.45 -4.26
CA LEU A 43 8.21 -4.03 -3.96
C LEU A 43 7.36 -4.18 -5.22
N ASP A 44 6.60 -5.26 -5.30
CA ASP A 44 5.45 -5.33 -6.19
C ASP A 44 4.32 -4.47 -5.63
N VAL A 45 3.54 -3.84 -6.50
CA VAL A 45 2.54 -2.86 -6.07
C VAL A 45 1.14 -3.22 -6.54
N ALA A 46 0.22 -3.23 -5.58
CA ALA A 46 -1.20 -3.10 -5.84
C ALA A 46 -1.66 -1.65 -5.60
N PHE A 47 -2.20 -1.00 -6.63
CA PHE A 47 -2.92 0.28 -6.48
C PHE A 47 -4.43 0.03 -6.31
N GLY A 48 -5.09 0.75 -5.39
CA GLY A 48 -6.51 0.61 -5.10
C GLY A 48 -7.07 1.78 -4.29
N SER A 49 -8.30 1.67 -3.80
CA SER A 49 -8.88 2.63 -2.85
C SER A 49 -8.31 2.44 -1.43
N VAL A 50 -8.60 3.37 -0.52
CA VAL A 50 -8.29 3.20 0.91
C VAL A 50 -9.02 1.99 1.48
N GLU A 51 -10.28 1.81 1.09
CA GLU A 51 -11.13 0.70 1.50
C GLU A 51 -10.50 -0.64 1.08
N ASP A 52 -10.03 -0.74 -0.15
CA ASP A 52 -9.32 -1.93 -0.64
C ASP A 52 -8.03 -2.20 0.14
N CYS A 53 -7.25 -1.15 0.46
CA CYS A 53 -6.03 -1.28 1.25
C CYS A 53 -6.33 -1.86 2.64
N VAL A 54 -7.38 -1.37 3.31
CA VAL A 54 -7.79 -1.83 4.64
C VAL A 54 -8.31 -3.26 4.58
N GLU A 55 -9.20 -3.59 3.65
CA GLU A 55 -9.74 -4.95 3.51
C GLU A 55 -8.64 -5.97 3.18
N SER A 56 -7.72 -5.60 2.29
CA SER A 56 -6.57 -6.44 1.94
C SER A 56 -5.67 -6.69 3.16
N ALA A 57 -5.43 -5.66 3.98
CA ALA A 57 -4.65 -5.81 5.21
C ALA A 57 -5.33 -6.73 6.23
N VAL A 58 -6.66 -6.69 6.33
CA VAL A 58 -7.44 -7.57 7.22
C VAL A 58 -7.41 -9.03 6.73
N ARG A 59 -7.50 -9.27 5.41
CA ARG A 59 -7.52 -10.62 4.84
C ARG A 59 -6.13 -11.24 4.64
N GLY A 60 -5.09 -10.42 4.54
CA GLY A 60 -3.74 -10.88 4.23
C GLY A 60 -3.52 -11.23 2.76
N GLU A 61 -4.41 -10.80 1.87
CA GLU A 61 -4.31 -10.97 0.42
C GLU A 61 -4.83 -9.73 -0.31
N VAL A 62 -4.42 -9.52 -1.56
CA VAL A 62 -4.88 -8.37 -2.34
C VAL A 62 -6.34 -8.57 -2.72
N VAL A 63 -7.20 -7.68 -2.23
CA VAL A 63 -8.60 -7.54 -2.60
C VAL A 63 -8.81 -6.20 -3.28
N ARG A 64 -9.59 -6.21 -4.35
CA ARG A 64 -10.00 -5.01 -5.08
C ARG A 64 -11.48 -5.06 -5.41
N ASP A 65 -12.17 -3.96 -5.13
CA ASP A 65 -13.45 -3.68 -5.73
C ASP A 65 -13.26 -3.14 -7.16
N GLU A 66 -13.42 -4.02 -8.14
CA GLU A 66 -13.37 -3.66 -9.56
C GLU A 66 -14.49 -2.67 -9.95
N GLY A 67 -15.55 -2.55 -9.15
CA GLY A 67 -16.63 -1.58 -9.36
C GLY A 67 -16.16 -0.13 -9.34
N VAL A 68 -15.07 0.18 -8.63
CA VAL A 68 -14.48 1.54 -8.58
C VAL A 68 -13.86 1.92 -9.94
N TRP A 69 -13.47 0.93 -10.74
CA TRP A 69 -12.79 1.12 -12.03
C TRP A 69 -13.69 0.82 -13.23
N ALA A 70 -14.94 0.40 -13.00
CA ALA A 70 -15.83 -0.11 -14.05
C ALA A 70 -16.08 0.90 -15.19
N ASP A 71 -15.97 2.20 -14.90
CA ASP A 71 -16.21 3.29 -15.84
C ASP A 71 -14.94 4.13 -16.15
N ALA A 72 -13.76 3.65 -15.75
CA ALA A 72 -12.48 4.35 -15.94
C ALA A 72 -11.92 4.24 -17.37
#